data_AF-A0A839S096-F1
#
_entry.id   AF-A0A839S096-F1
#
_cell.length_a   1.000
_cell.length_b   1.000
_cell.length_c   1.000
_cell.angle_alpha   90.00
_cell.angle_beta   90.00
_cell.angle_gamma   90.00
#
_symmetry.space_group_name_H-M   'P 1'
#
loop_
_entity.id
_entity.type
_entity.pdbx_description
1 polymer ?
#
loop_
_entity_poly.entity_id
_entity_poly.type
_entity_poly.pdbx_seq_one_letter_code
_entity_poly.pdbx_strand_id
1 'polypeptide(L)'
;MDELPGAADAVSLHAPLTAETSKLLGAAAFERMRRGAFLVNTSRGGLVDQDALADAVGFTGSTGGGRALYDLAVGRENPIPFYGELGSINPVVVTEAVVAARGREVAEGLAGSFRLGTGQFCTKPGVVLVPADSGFDTQVADAVRPSEPAPMLTARMRDAFQAGIAALSEVPGVRELVKAEPRGRPVWP
;
A
#
# COMPACT_ATOMS: atom_id res chain seq x y z
N MET A 1 -16.02 29.56 -4.54
CA MET A 1 -14.96 29.17 -3.57
C MET A 1 -13.79 30.15 -3.69
N ASP A 2 -14.11 31.43 -3.90
CA ASP A 2 -13.15 32.41 -4.42
C ASP A 2 -12.41 33.17 -3.32
N GLU A 3 -12.81 32.98 -2.06
CA GLU A 3 -12.32 33.74 -0.91
C GLU A 3 -11.17 33.07 -0.13
N LEU A 4 -10.82 31.80 -0.42
CA LEU A 4 -10.07 30.96 0.54
C LEU A 4 -8.53 30.80 0.39
N PRO A 5 -7.84 30.98 -0.77
CA PRO A 5 -6.44 30.51 -0.83
C PRO A 5 -5.38 31.45 -0.22
N GLY A 6 -5.67 32.75 -0.06
CA GLY A 6 -4.64 33.75 0.24
C GLY A 6 -4.01 33.67 1.64
N ALA A 7 -4.72 33.11 2.62
CA ALA A 7 -4.32 33.12 4.02
C ALA A 7 -4.00 31.72 4.59
N ALA A 8 -4.23 30.65 3.83
CA ALA A 8 -4.09 29.28 4.33
C ALA A 8 -2.67 28.72 4.10
N ASP A 9 -2.02 28.22 5.17
CA ASP A 9 -0.77 27.47 5.05
C ASP A 9 -1.01 25.99 4.64
N ALA A 10 -2.24 25.49 4.78
CA ALA A 10 -2.65 24.19 4.28
C ALA A 10 -4.11 24.21 3.80
N VAL A 11 -4.38 23.53 2.68
CA VAL A 11 -5.71 23.32 2.12
C VAL A 11 -5.93 21.81 2.02
N SER A 12 -7.02 21.29 2.59
CA SER A 12 -7.38 19.87 2.50
C SER A 12 -8.70 19.68 1.76
N LEU A 13 -8.72 18.77 0.78
CA LEU A 13 -9.92 18.42 0.01
C LEU A 13 -10.52 17.10 0.49
N HIS A 14 -11.81 17.13 0.81
CA HIS A 14 -12.61 16.00 1.30
C HIS A 14 -13.97 15.95 0.59
N ALA A 15 -13.97 15.84 -0.74
CA ALA A 15 -15.21 15.79 -1.53
C ALA A 15 -15.20 14.60 -2.51
N PRO A 16 -16.35 13.96 -2.77
CA PRO A 16 -16.43 12.95 -3.83
C PRO A 16 -16.16 13.60 -5.19
N LEU A 17 -15.62 12.85 -6.15
CA LEU A 17 -15.47 13.31 -7.54
C LEU A 17 -16.81 13.19 -8.25
N THR A 18 -17.42 14.34 -8.60
CA THR A 18 -18.63 14.48 -9.40
C THR A 18 -18.34 15.44 -10.57
N ALA A 19 -19.32 15.66 -11.45
CA ALA A 19 -19.21 16.70 -12.45
C ALA A 19 -19.04 18.09 -11.83
N GLU A 20 -19.68 18.37 -10.69
CA GLU A 20 -19.58 19.67 -10.02
C GLU A 20 -18.29 19.88 -9.23
N THR A 21 -17.67 18.80 -8.72
CA THR A 21 -16.44 18.89 -7.92
C THR A 21 -15.17 18.60 -8.72
N SER A 22 -15.31 18.31 -10.02
CA SER A 22 -14.19 18.15 -10.94
C SER A 22 -13.43 19.48 -11.07
N LYS A 23 -12.09 19.42 -10.99
CA LYS A 23 -11.20 20.59 -11.09
C LYS A 23 -11.53 21.75 -10.13
N LEU A 24 -12.05 21.42 -8.94
CA LEU A 24 -12.38 22.37 -7.87
C LEU A 24 -11.23 23.33 -7.51
N LEU A 25 -9.98 22.86 -7.54
CA LEU A 25 -8.78 23.69 -7.40
C LEU A 25 -8.04 23.79 -8.74
N GLY A 26 -8.06 24.97 -9.35
CA GLY A 26 -7.35 25.27 -10.61
C GLY A 26 -6.30 26.37 -10.51
N ALA A 27 -5.76 26.82 -11.65
CA ALA A 27 -4.63 27.77 -11.72
C ALA A 27 -4.85 29.03 -10.89
N ALA A 28 -6.00 29.67 -11.02
CA ALA A 28 -6.33 30.85 -10.23
C ALA A 28 -6.34 30.58 -8.71
N ALA A 29 -6.68 29.36 -8.27
CA ALA A 29 -6.60 29.00 -6.86
C ALA A 29 -5.15 28.78 -6.41
N PHE A 30 -4.33 28.12 -7.23
CA PHE A 30 -2.90 27.92 -6.96
C PHE A 30 -2.09 29.21 -6.95
N GLU A 31 -2.36 30.15 -7.85
CA GLU A 31 -1.73 31.47 -7.88
C GLU A 31 -2.01 32.28 -6.61
N ARG A 32 -3.19 32.07 -6.01
CA ARG A 32 -3.57 32.71 -4.75
C ARG A 32 -3.02 31.97 -3.53
N MET A 33 -2.55 30.72 -3.66
CA MET A 33 -1.99 29.99 -2.53
C MET A 33 -0.67 30.59 -2.11
N ARG A 34 -0.45 30.65 -0.80
CA ARG A 34 0.83 31.09 -0.25
C ARG A 34 1.95 30.17 -0.74
N ARG A 35 3.09 30.74 -1.13
CA ARG A 35 4.26 29.94 -1.51
C ARG A 35 4.69 29.06 -0.33
N GLY A 36 4.74 27.75 -0.54
CA GLY A 36 5.01 26.77 0.52
C GLY A 36 3.77 26.23 1.25
N ALA A 37 2.56 26.65 0.86
CA ALA A 37 1.33 26.06 1.36
C ALA A 37 1.18 24.61 0.90
N PHE A 38 0.64 23.76 1.77
CA PHE A 38 0.39 22.34 1.47
C PHE A 38 -1.02 22.14 0.93
N LEU A 39 -1.15 21.45 -0.20
CA LEU A 39 -2.43 20.90 -0.65
C LEU A 39 -2.50 19.40 -0.31
N VAL A 40 -3.48 19.02 0.48
CA VAL A 40 -3.79 17.62 0.80
C VAL A 40 -5.08 17.23 0.11
N ASN A 41 -5.00 16.52 -1.01
CA ASN A 41 -6.18 15.93 -1.63
C ASN A 41 -6.42 14.52 -1.06
N THR A 42 -7.34 14.38 -0.11
CA THR A 42 -7.69 13.07 0.48
C THR A 42 -8.72 12.29 -0.35
N SER A 43 -9.13 12.86 -1.48
CA SER A 43 -10.21 12.36 -2.33
C SER A 43 -9.64 11.76 -3.63
N ARG A 44 -10.30 11.96 -4.78
CA ARG A 44 -9.78 11.51 -6.08
C ARG A 44 -8.95 12.61 -6.74
N GLY A 45 -7.97 12.23 -7.56
CA GLY A 45 -7.09 13.18 -8.27
C GLY A 45 -7.82 14.19 -9.18
N GLY A 46 -9.02 13.87 -9.66
CA GLY A 46 -9.81 14.75 -10.54
C GLY A 46 -10.43 15.98 -9.87
N LEU A 47 -10.37 16.12 -8.55
CA LEU A 47 -10.80 17.36 -7.86
C LEU A 47 -9.85 18.53 -8.06
N VAL A 48 -8.65 18.26 -8.57
CA VAL A 48 -7.60 19.25 -8.80
C VAL A 48 -7.39 19.37 -10.31
N ASP A 49 -7.33 20.60 -10.82
CA ASP A 49 -6.87 20.84 -12.18
C ASP A 49 -5.38 20.53 -12.24
N GLN A 50 -5.07 19.39 -12.83
CA GLN A 50 -3.71 18.89 -12.82
C GLN A 50 -2.82 19.78 -13.68
N ASP A 51 -3.35 20.39 -14.75
CA ASP A 51 -2.59 21.30 -15.64
C ASP A 51 -2.07 22.53 -14.90
N ALA A 52 -2.80 22.90 -13.86
CA ALA A 52 -2.44 23.99 -12.97
C ALA A 52 -1.62 23.57 -11.74
N LEU A 53 -1.57 22.27 -11.42
CA LEU A 53 -0.82 21.71 -10.30
C LEU A 53 0.66 21.51 -10.68
N ALA A 54 1.52 21.45 -9.66
CA ALA A 54 2.98 21.31 -9.69
C ALA A 54 3.58 20.55 -10.89
N ASP A 55 4.78 20.97 -11.31
CA ASP A 55 5.58 20.41 -12.40
C ASP A 55 5.98 18.93 -12.21
N ALA A 56 5.60 18.27 -11.11
CA ALA A 56 5.84 16.85 -10.85
C ALA A 56 4.83 16.29 -9.84
N VAL A 57 4.55 14.98 -9.92
CA VAL A 57 3.65 14.26 -9.00
C VAL A 57 4.40 13.18 -8.23
N GLY A 58 4.23 13.16 -6.91
CA GLY A 58 4.67 12.06 -6.03
C GLY A 58 3.47 11.23 -5.53
N PHE A 59 3.58 9.91 -5.54
CA PHE A 59 2.53 9.00 -5.07
C PHE A 59 3.09 7.79 -4.34
N THR A 60 2.46 7.42 -3.22
CA THR A 60 2.71 6.15 -2.54
C THR A 60 1.39 5.40 -2.40
N GLY A 61 1.34 4.15 -2.86
CA GLY A 61 0.11 3.36 -2.75
C GLY A 61 0.02 2.20 -3.72
N SER A 62 -1.21 1.88 -4.13
CA SER A 62 -1.45 0.73 -5.00
C SER A 62 -0.95 0.97 -6.42
N THR A 63 -0.51 -0.08 -7.11
CA THR A 63 -0.09 -0.01 -8.51
C THR A 63 -1.19 0.55 -9.41
N GLY A 64 -2.46 0.21 -9.16
CA GLY A 64 -3.58 0.76 -9.91
C GLY A 64 -3.79 2.26 -9.69
N GLY A 65 -3.67 2.73 -8.44
CA GLY A 65 -3.74 4.17 -8.12
C GLY A 65 -2.57 4.94 -8.74
N GLY A 66 -1.36 4.40 -8.61
CA GLY A 66 -0.16 4.98 -9.20
C GLY A 66 -0.22 5.01 -10.72
N ARG A 67 -0.71 3.94 -11.36
CA ARG A 67 -0.90 3.89 -12.81
C ARG A 67 -1.89 4.94 -13.30
N ALA A 68 -3.02 5.10 -12.62
CA ALA A 68 -3.99 6.14 -12.98
C ALA A 68 -3.39 7.55 -12.90
N LEU A 69 -2.57 7.83 -11.88
CA LEU A 69 -1.88 9.11 -11.74
C LEU A 69 -0.76 9.29 -12.77
N TYR A 70 -0.01 8.23 -13.06
CA TYR A 70 1.00 8.20 -14.11
C TYR A 70 0.39 8.52 -15.47
N ASP A 71 -0.69 7.84 -15.85
CA ASP A 71 -1.36 8.04 -17.14
C ASP A 71 -1.85 9.48 -17.31
N LEU A 72 -2.36 10.07 -16.23
CA LEU A 72 -2.75 11.47 -16.22
C LEU A 72 -1.53 12.41 -16.34
N ALA A 73 -0.44 12.14 -15.61
CA ALA A 73 0.77 12.95 -15.64
C ALA A 73 1.46 12.94 -17.02
N VAL A 74 1.50 11.80 -17.70
CA VAL A 74 2.11 11.69 -19.03
C VAL A 74 1.16 12.09 -20.17
N GLY A 75 -0.16 12.09 -19.93
CA GLY A 75 -1.19 12.42 -20.91
C GLY A 75 -1.47 13.92 -21.08
N ARG A 76 -0.75 14.78 -20.36
CA ARG A 76 -0.86 16.26 -20.44
C ARG A 76 -0.32 16.78 -21.76
N GLU A 77 -0.76 17.99 -22.13
CA GLU A 77 -0.13 18.75 -23.22
C GLU A 77 1.37 18.96 -22.97
N ASN A 78 1.73 19.26 -21.72
CA ASN A 78 3.12 19.29 -21.23
C ASN A 78 3.30 18.21 -20.15
N PRO A 79 3.82 17.01 -20.50
CA PRO A 79 4.01 15.91 -19.56
C PRO A 79 4.88 16.32 -18.37
N ILE A 80 4.50 15.85 -17.18
CA ILE A 80 5.24 16.10 -15.94
C ILE A 80 5.81 14.79 -15.36
N PRO A 81 6.98 14.81 -14.69
CA PRO A 81 7.53 13.63 -14.03
C PRO A 81 6.57 13.05 -12.98
N PHE A 82 6.53 11.72 -12.93
CA PHE A 82 5.81 10.94 -11.93
C PHE A 82 6.79 10.12 -11.11
N TYR A 83 6.74 10.25 -9.78
CA TYR A 83 7.52 9.48 -8.83
C TYR A 83 6.58 8.59 -8.02
N GLY A 84 6.69 7.27 -8.18
CA GLY A 84 5.78 6.29 -7.59
C GLY A 84 6.47 5.30 -6.67
N GLU A 85 6.09 5.31 -5.40
CA GLU A 85 6.42 4.26 -4.42
C GLU A 85 5.24 3.29 -4.33
N LEU A 86 5.27 2.25 -5.15
CA LEU A 86 4.12 1.34 -5.35
C LEU A 86 4.23 0.07 -4.50
N GLY A 87 3.26 -0.82 -4.64
CA GLY A 87 3.33 -2.16 -4.06
C GLY A 87 4.48 -2.98 -4.65
N SER A 88 5.16 -3.75 -3.81
CA SER A 88 6.25 -4.65 -4.18
C SER A 88 6.01 -6.05 -3.58
N ILE A 89 6.56 -7.06 -4.24
CA ILE A 89 6.77 -8.39 -3.66
C ILE A 89 8.28 -8.49 -3.41
N ASN A 90 8.68 -8.31 -2.15
CA ASN A 90 10.11 -8.30 -1.80
C ASN A 90 10.59 -9.74 -1.60
N PRO A 91 11.53 -10.23 -2.43
CA PRO A 91 12.07 -11.57 -2.28
C PRO A 91 13.10 -11.63 -1.16
N VAL A 92 13.11 -12.74 -0.42
CA VAL A 92 14.17 -13.11 0.53
C VAL A 92 14.74 -14.45 0.10
N VAL A 93 16.07 -14.57 0.09
CA VAL A 93 16.77 -15.83 -0.20
C VAL A 93 17.46 -16.28 1.07
N VAL A 94 17.13 -17.49 1.53
CA VAL A 94 17.76 -18.14 2.68
C VAL A 94 18.68 -19.24 2.15
N THR A 95 19.92 -19.26 2.61
CA THR A 95 20.92 -20.26 2.20
C THR A 95 21.03 -21.38 3.23
N GLU A 96 21.54 -22.54 2.81
CA GLU A 96 21.79 -23.69 3.70
C GLU A 96 22.66 -23.32 4.90
N ALA A 97 23.70 -22.51 4.68
CA ALA A 97 24.59 -22.04 5.74
C ALA A 97 23.85 -21.20 6.79
N VAL A 98 22.89 -20.38 6.38
CA VAL A 98 22.05 -19.60 7.31
C VAL A 98 21.13 -20.51 8.10
N VAL A 99 20.48 -21.48 7.45
CA VAL A 99 19.62 -22.46 8.13
C VAL A 99 20.42 -23.24 9.18
N ALA A 100 21.60 -23.74 8.81
CA ALA A 100 22.46 -24.51 9.70
C ALA A 100 22.98 -23.70 10.89
N ALA A 101 23.36 -22.44 10.68
CA ALA A 101 23.96 -21.60 11.72
C ALA A 101 22.92 -20.93 12.63
N ARG A 102 21.79 -20.48 12.07
CA ARG A 102 20.84 -19.58 12.76
C ARG A 102 19.41 -19.65 12.21
N GLY A 103 18.97 -20.80 11.69
CA GLY A 103 17.67 -20.95 11.04
C GLY A 103 16.50 -20.47 11.91
N ARG A 104 16.48 -20.84 13.20
CA ARG A 104 15.40 -20.47 14.12
C ARG A 104 15.26 -18.96 14.31
N GLU A 105 16.38 -18.29 14.58
CA GLU A 105 16.44 -16.84 14.75
C GLU A 105 15.93 -16.11 13.50
N VAL A 106 16.38 -16.55 12.32
CA VAL A 106 15.97 -15.95 11.04
C VAL A 106 14.50 -16.23 10.74
N ALA A 107 13.99 -17.42 11.06
CA ALA A 107 12.58 -17.76 10.89
C ALA A 107 11.67 -16.88 11.79
N GLU A 108 12.07 -16.68 13.05
CA GLU A 108 11.38 -15.79 13.99
C GLU A 108 11.40 -14.33 13.51
N GLY A 109 12.57 -13.84 13.08
CA GLY A 109 12.73 -12.51 12.52
C GLY A 109 11.91 -12.28 11.24
N LEU A 110 11.90 -13.27 10.34
CA LEU A 110 11.09 -13.26 9.13
C LEU A 110 9.59 -13.22 9.46
N ALA A 111 9.14 -14.08 10.38
CA ALA A 111 7.77 -14.10 10.84
C ALA A 111 7.36 -12.75 11.44
N GLY A 112 8.22 -12.12 12.24
CA GLY A 112 8.02 -10.76 12.74
C GLY A 112 7.90 -9.75 11.60
N SER A 113 8.87 -9.75 10.69
CA SER A 113 8.97 -8.79 9.58
C SER A 113 7.70 -8.74 8.71
N PHE A 114 7.16 -9.88 8.28
CA PHE A 114 5.95 -9.86 7.44
C PHE A 114 4.64 -9.63 8.20
N ARG A 115 4.66 -9.72 9.54
CA ARG A 115 3.50 -9.43 10.40
C ARG A 115 3.43 -7.97 10.85
N LEU A 116 4.55 -7.23 10.80
CA LEU A 116 4.57 -5.80 11.12
C LEU A 116 3.45 -5.07 10.36
N GLY A 117 2.74 -4.14 11.04
CA GLY A 117 1.64 -3.37 10.43
C GLY A 117 0.48 -4.24 9.94
N THR A 118 0.24 -5.40 10.55
CA THR A 118 -0.73 -6.41 10.09
C THR A 118 -0.41 -6.92 8.67
N GLY A 119 0.87 -6.95 8.32
CA GLY A 119 1.32 -7.30 6.97
C GLY A 119 0.94 -6.28 5.89
N GLN A 120 0.63 -5.04 6.26
CA GLN A 120 0.28 -3.96 5.31
C GLN A 120 1.46 -3.01 5.06
N PHE A 121 2.68 -3.55 4.97
CA PHE A 121 3.89 -2.81 4.60
C PHE A 121 4.35 -3.15 3.18
N CYS A 122 4.71 -2.14 2.39
CA CYS A 122 5.22 -2.30 1.01
C CYS A 122 6.58 -3.01 0.95
N THR A 123 7.37 -2.96 2.02
CA THR A 123 8.72 -3.54 2.12
C THR A 123 8.74 -4.93 2.76
N LYS A 124 7.58 -5.45 3.19
CA LYS A 124 7.52 -6.76 3.84
C LYS A 124 7.99 -7.87 2.86
N PRO A 125 8.63 -8.93 3.37
CA PRO A 125 8.89 -10.14 2.58
C PRO A 125 7.58 -10.68 2.01
N GLY A 126 7.55 -10.87 0.69
CA GLY A 126 6.38 -11.37 -0.04
C GLY A 126 6.58 -12.77 -0.62
N VAL A 127 7.83 -13.17 -0.85
CA VAL A 127 8.23 -14.49 -1.29
C VAL A 127 9.57 -14.84 -0.66
N VAL A 128 9.74 -16.09 -0.23
CA VAL A 128 10.96 -16.55 0.42
C VAL A 128 11.42 -17.82 -0.28
N LEU A 129 12.63 -17.79 -0.82
CA LEU A 129 13.30 -18.93 -1.42
C LEU A 129 14.16 -19.59 -0.36
N VAL A 130 13.96 -20.89 -0.14
CA VAL A 130 14.62 -21.67 0.91
C VAL A 130 15.23 -22.93 0.29
N PRO A 131 16.29 -23.51 0.88
CA PRO A 131 16.82 -24.77 0.41
C PRO A 131 15.78 -25.87 0.61
N ALA A 132 15.66 -26.77 -0.38
CA ALA A 132 14.76 -27.90 -0.31
C ALA A 132 15.07 -28.76 0.93
N ASP A 133 14.03 -29.32 1.54
CA ASP A 133 14.12 -30.24 2.68
C ASP A 133 14.89 -29.70 3.90
N SER A 134 15.08 -28.37 3.99
CA SER A 134 15.80 -27.72 5.09
C SER A 134 14.99 -27.60 6.39
N GLY A 135 13.68 -27.85 6.33
CA GLY A 135 12.74 -27.66 7.44
C GLY A 135 12.51 -26.19 7.84
N PHE A 136 13.06 -25.23 7.08
CA PHE A 136 12.96 -23.81 7.40
C PHE A 136 11.52 -23.28 7.29
N ASP A 137 10.73 -23.81 6.34
CA ASP A 137 9.30 -23.51 6.19
C ASP A 137 8.51 -23.83 7.47
N THR A 138 8.83 -24.96 8.11
CA THR A 138 8.23 -25.41 9.36
C THR A 138 8.63 -24.50 10.52
N GLN A 139 9.90 -24.09 10.59
CA GLN A 139 10.37 -23.13 11.61
C GLN A 139 9.64 -21.78 11.50
N VAL A 140 9.39 -21.29 10.27
CA VAL A 140 8.60 -20.08 10.04
C VAL A 140 7.15 -20.31 10.46
N ALA A 141 6.54 -21.43 10.08
CA ALA A 141 5.16 -21.76 10.46
C ALA A 141 4.99 -21.80 12.00
N ASP A 142 5.94 -22.40 12.72
CA ASP A 142 5.93 -22.47 14.17
C ASP A 142 6.09 -21.09 14.83
N ALA A 143 6.89 -20.18 14.24
CA ALA A 143 7.01 -18.81 14.71
C ALA A 143 5.74 -17.95 14.46
N VAL A 144 4.90 -18.35 13.51
CA VAL A 144 3.64 -17.66 13.17
C VAL A 144 2.46 -18.20 13.96
N ARG A 145 2.40 -19.51 14.23
CA ARG A 145 1.24 -20.18 14.85
C ARG A 145 0.73 -19.53 16.16
N PRO A 146 1.59 -18.99 17.05
CA PRO A 146 1.13 -18.32 18.27
C PRO A 146 0.48 -16.94 18.04
N SER A 147 0.43 -16.44 16.81
CA SER A 147 -0.11 -15.10 16.50
C SER A 147 -1.62 -15.06 16.59
N GLU A 148 -2.11 -13.94 17.08
CA GLU A 148 -3.52 -13.60 17.01
C GLU A 148 -3.82 -12.85 15.69
N PRO A 149 -4.94 -13.13 15.01
CA PRO A 149 -5.37 -12.34 13.85
C PRO A 149 -5.64 -10.89 14.24
N ALA A 150 -5.17 -9.95 13.42
CA ALA A 150 -5.38 -8.52 13.62
C ALA A 150 -6.33 -7.94 12.56
N PRO A 151 -7.07 -6.85 12.86
CA PRO A 151 -7.93 -6.21 11.89
C PRO A 151 -7.10 -5.56 10.76
N MET A 152 -7.59 -5.70 9.52
CA MET A 152 -7.05 -4.97 8.37
C MET A 152 -7.69 -3.57 8.28
N LEU A 153 -7.02 -2.64 7.58
CA LEU A 153 -7.39 -1.23 7.55
C LEU A 153 -8.80 -0.98 7.00
N THR A 154 -9.24 -1.77 6.02
CA THR A 154 -10.59 -1.67 5.44
C THR A 154 -11.19 -3.04 5.17
N ALA A 155 -12.53 -3.10 5.12
CA ALA A 155 -13.26 -4.29 4.69
C ALA A 155 -12.79 -4.79 3.31
N ARG A 156 -12.62 -3.87 2.35
CA ARG A 156 -12.12 -4.19 1.01
C ARG A 156 -10.74 -4.85 1.02
N MET A 157 -9.83 -4.39 1.87
CA MET A 157 -8.49 -4.99 1.98
C MET A 157 -8.55 -6.41 2.57
N ARG A 158 -9.38 -6.62 3.59
CA ARG A 158 -9.66 -7.96 4.12
C ARG A 158 -10.23 -8.88 3.04
N ASP A 159 -11.25 -8.44 2.33
CA ASP A 159 -11.91 -9.27 1.32
C ASP A 159 -10.95 -9.61 0.18
N ALA A 160 -10.11 -8.65 -0.25
CA ALA A 160 -9.05 -8.89 -1.24
C ALA A 160 -7.98 -9.87 -0.74
N PHE A 161 -7.58 -9.79 0.53
CA PHE A 161 -6.63 -10.72 1.14
C PHE A 161 -7.19 -12.15 1.21
N GLN A 162 -8.44 -12.30 1.66
CA GLN A 162 -9.12 -13.60 1.73
C GLN A 162 -9.30 -14.23 0.35
N ALA A 163 -9.73 -13.43 -0.64
CA ALA A 163 -9.82 -13.88 -2.03
C ALA A 163 -8.45 -14.31 -2.60
N GLY A 164 -7.39 -13.57 -2.25
CA GLY A 164 -6.02 -13.91 -2.64
C GLY A 164 -5.54 -15.23 -2.04
N ILE A 165 -5.81 -15.49 -0.76
CA ILE A 165 -5.51 -16.79 -0.13
C ILE A 165 -6.29 -17.91 -0.83
N ALA A 166 -7.60 -17.73 -1.04
CA ALA A 166 -8.43 -18.74 -1.68
C ALA A 166 -7.89 -19.11 -3.08
N ALA A 167 -7.56 -18.11 -3.89
CA ALA A 167 -6.99 -18.31 -5.22
C ALA A 167 -5.61 -19.01 -5.18
N LEU A 168 -4.74 -18.63 -4.23
CA LEU A 168 -3.42 -19.26 -4.09
C LEU A 168 -3.53 -20.72 -3.64
N SER A 169 -4.47 -21.03 -2.76
CA SER A 169 -4.69 -22.40 -2.26
C SER A 169 -5.19 -23.36 -3.35
N GLU A 170 -5.72 -22.86 -4.47
CA GLU A 170 -6.13 -23.67 -5.62
C GLU A 170 -4.97 -23.99 -6.58
N VAL A 171 -3.81 -23.33 -6.43
CA VAL A 171 -2.66 -23.54 -7.31
C VAL A 171 -2.00 -24.90 -7.03
N PRO A 172 -1.80 -25.77 -8.04
CA PRO A 172 -1.12 -27.04 -7.85
C PRO A 172 0.27 -26.88 -7.23
N GLY A 173 0.55 -27.66 -6.18
CA GLY A 173 1.82 -27.62 -5.46
C GLY A 173 1.88 -26.60 -4.31
N VAL A 174 0.84 -25.79 -4.11
CA VAL A 174 0.72 -24.94 -2.92
C VAL A 174 0.22 -25.76 -1.74
N ARG A 175 0.84 -25.57 -0.58
CA ARG A 175 0.44 -26.17 0.70
C ARG A 175 0.32 -25.09 1.75
N GLU A 176 -0.84 -24.99 2.38
CA GLU A 176 -1.07 -24.10 3.51
C GLU A 176 -0.40 -24.68 4.77
N LEU A 177 0.50 -23.92 5.41
CA LEU A 177 1.23 -24.34 6.62
C LEU A 177 0.58 -23.83 7.91
N VAL A 178 -0.02 -22.65 7.84
CA VAL A 178 -0.70 -21.98 8.95
C VAL A 178 -1.98 -21.37 8.41
N LYS A 179 -3.11 -21.75 9.02
CA LYS A 179 -4.42 -21.16 8.76
C LYS A 179 -4.89 -20.45 10.02
N ALA A 180 -5.31 -19.20 9.87
CA ALA A 180 -5.97 -18.47 10.94
C ALA A 180 -7.49 -18.53 10.74
N GLU A 181 -8.22 -18.81 11.81
CA GLU A 181 -9.68 -18.71 11.76
C GLU A 181 -10.11 -17.23 11.74
N PRO A 182 -10.98 -16.81 10.80
CA PRO A 182 -11.48 -15.45 10.76
C PRO A 182 -12.17 -15.11 12.08
N ARG A 183 -11.69 -14.05 12.75
CA ARG A 183 -12.46 -13.46 13.84
C ARG A 183 -13.56 -12.57 13.25
N GLY A 184 -14.74 -12.62 13.88
CA GLY A 184 -15.87 -11.77 13.52
C GLY A 184 -15.50 -10.29 13.52
N ARG A 185 -16.38 -9.45 12.97
CA ARG A 185 -16.19 -7.99 12.95
C ARG A 185 -15.83 -7.48 14.36
N PRO A 186 -14.73 -6.74 14.54
CA PRO A 186 -14.50 -6.05 15.80
C PRO A 186 -15.69 -5.12 16.06
N VAL A 187 -16.29 -5.25 17.23
CA VAL A 187 -17.30 -4.30 17.72
C VAL A 187 -16.51 -3.18 18.38
N TRP A 188 -16.43 -2.04 17.71
CA TRP A 188 -15.90 -0.83 18.32
C TRP A 188 -16.98 -0.27 19.26
N PRO A 189 -16.65 0.14 20.49
CA PRO A 189 -17.59 0.83 21.37
C PRO A 189 -18.09 2.14 20.77
#